data_AF-A0A7C1M0I3-F1
#
_entry.id   AF-A0A7C1M0I3-F1
#
_cell.length_a   1.000
_cell.length_b   1.000
_cell.length_c   1.000
_cell.angle_alpha   90.00
_cell.angle_beta   90.00
_cell.angle_gamma   90.00
#
_symmetry.space_group_name_H-M   'P 1'
#
loop_
_entity.id
_entity.type
_entity.pdbx_description
1 polymer ?
#
loop_
_entity_poly.entity_id
_entity_poly.type
_entity_poly.pdbx_seq_one_letter_code
_entity_poly.pdbx_strand_id
1 'polypeptide(L)'
;MRIAVIDFPASNCNLDAIHVLNNVVNVRADLVWHNHFKESNYDGVVLPGGFSFGDYLRAGIIAAHSPAIEEARIMLKDGRPVIGICNGFQILTEAEFLPGALLQNESLKFVCKWINLRVENNQTAFTNKMKIGDVIDIPIAHGEGRFYTDNLKELEENNQIVFRYSTEQGELNNDANPNGSLDNIGGICNLEQNCVGIMPHPERASEAIISPKKTDHGRKIFDSMVEFIKRRIS
;
A
#
# COMPACT_ATOMS: atom_id res chain seq x y z
N MET A 1 9.95 -18.16 -4.05
CA MET A 1 9.10 -16.95 -4.09
C MET A 1 7.65 -17.34 -3.97
N ARG A 2 7.06 -17.05 -2.82
CA ARG A 2 5.64 -17.23 -2.52
C ARG A 2 5.13 -16.01 -1.75
N ILE A 3 4.02 -15.42 -2.18
CA ILE A 3 3.46 -14.20 -1.57
C ILE A 3 2.15 -14.54 -0.88
N ALA A 4 1.95 -14.04 0.34
CA ALA A 4 0.68 -14.15 1.05
C ALA A 4 -0.18 -12.92 0.78
N VAL A 5 -1.42 -13.11 0.33
CA VAL A 5 -2.44 -12.07 0.37
C VAL A 5 -3.36 -12.40 1.54
N ILE A 6 -3.39 -11.53 2.55
CA ILE A 6 -4.14 -11.82 3.78
C ILE A 6 -5.62 -11.57 3.57
N ASP A 7 -6.44 -12.55 3.93
CA ASP A 7 -7.89 -12.46 3.88
C ASP A 7 -8.45 -12.18 5.27
N PHE A 8 -8.96 -10.95 5.45
CA PHE A 8 -9.70 -10.55 6.64
C PHE A 8 -11.20 -10.63 6.36
N PRO A 9 -12.05 -10.84 7.38
CA PRO A 9 -13.48 -10.67 7.25
C PRO A 9 -13.82 -9.32 6.60
N ALA A 10 -14.60 -9.33 5.52
CA ALA A 10 -15.03 -8.15 4.74
C ALA A 10 -13.92 -7.38 3.98
N SER A 11 -12.71 -7.93 3.85
CA SER A 11 -11.79 -7.50 2.78
C SER A 11 -12.42 -7.75 1.40
N ASN A 12 -12.19 -6.86 0.43
CA ASN A 12 -12.84 -6.93 -0.88
C ASN A 12 -11.92 -6.68 -2.08
N CYS A 13 -10.64 -6.38 -1.85
CA CYS A 13 -9.62 -6.21 -2.89
C CYS A 13 -8.58 -7.35 -2.89
N ASN A 14 -8.78 -8.36 -2.05
CA ASN A 14 -7.91 -9.53 -1.90
C ASN A 14 -7.81 -10.34 -3.20
N LEU A 15 -8.93 -10.58 -3.89
CA LEU A 15 -8.95 -11.32 -5.17
C LEU A 15 -8.33 -10.53 -6.32
N ASP A 16 -8.48 -9.20 -6.34
CA ASP A 16 -7.81 -8.32 -7.31
C ASP A 16 -6.29 -8.46 -7.17
N ALA A 17 -5.77 -8.40 -5.93
CA ALA A 17 -4.35 -8.60 -5.65
C ALA A 17 -3.86 -10.01 -6.02
N ILE A 18 -4.65 -11.06 -5.75
CA ILE A 18 -4.35 -12.44 -6.14
C ILE A 18 -4.25 -12.60 -7.66
N HIS A 19 -5.19 -12.02 -8.41
CA HIS A 19 -5.18 -12.04 -9.86
C HIS A 19 -3.94 -11.32 -10.42
N VAL A 20 -3.66 -10.11 -9.94
CA VAL A 20 -2.47 -9.36 -10.40
C VAL A 20 -1.19 -10.15 -10.14
N LEU A 21 -1.01 -10.70 -8.94
CA LEU A 21 0.19 -11.46 -8.61
C LEU A 21 0.33 -12.74 -9.46
N ASN A 22 -0.72 -13.56 -9.54
CA ASN A 22 -0.65 -14.85 -10.21
C ASN A 22 -0.72 -14.75 -11.75
N ASN A 23 -1.56 -13.87 -12.29
CA ASN A 23 -1.89 -13.84 -13.71
C ASN A 23 -1.20 -12.72 -14.50
N VAL A 24 -0.86 -11.60 -13.85
CA VAL A 24 -0.22 -10.45 -14.52
C VAL A 24 1.29 -10.44 -14.26
N VAL A 25 1.69 -10.55 -12.99
CA VAL A 25 3.09 -10.54 -12.55
C VAL A 25 3.73 -11.93 -12.68
N ASN A 26 2.92 -12.99 -12.68
CA ASN A 26 3.36 -14.39 -12.77
C ASN A 26 4.21 -14.85 -11.57
N VAL A 27 3.81 -14.46 -10.36
CA VAL A 27 4.39 -14.93 -9.10
C VAL A 27 3.34 -15.67 -8.28
N ARG A 28 3.73 -16.79 -7.65
CA ARG A 28 2.81 -17.57 -6.82
C ARG A 28 2.33 -16.75 -5.63
N ALA A 29 1.03 -16.49 -5.57
CA ALA A 29 0.36 -15.87 -4.45
C ALA A 29 -0.80 -16.72 -3.97
N ASP A 30 -0.92 -16.86 -2.65
CA ASP A 30 -2.00 -17.61 -2.00
C ASP A 30 -2.87 -16.65 -1.19
N LEU A 31 -4.18 -16.89 -1.24
CA LEU A 31 -5.14 -16.23 -0.36
C LEU A 31 -5.09 -16.93 0.99
N VAL A 32 -4.74 -16.20 2.05
CA VAL A 32 -4.49 -16.79 3.37
C VAL A 32 -5.40 -16.17 4.41
N TRP A 33 -6.23 -17.00 5.02
CA TRP A 33 -7.08 -16.56 6.12
C TRP A 33 -6.23 -15.97 7.27
N HIS A 34 -6.62 -14.79 7.76
CA HIS A 34 -5.82 -14.03 8.73
C HIS A 34 -5.44 -14.80 10.01
N ASN A 35 -6.20 -15.82 10.42
CA ASN A 35 -5.86 -16.65 11.58
C ASN A 35 -4.89 -17.80 11.26
N HIS A 36 -4.70 -18.14 9.98
CA HIS A 36 -3.89 -19.28 9.55
C HIS A 36 -2.58 -18.86 8.88
N PHE A 37 -2.32 -17.56 8.82
CA PHE A 37 -1.08 -17.05 8.27
C PHE A 37 0.11 -17.53 9.12
N LYS A 38 1.17 -17.97 8.42
CA LYS A 38 2.42 -18.43 8.99
C LYS A 38 3.55 -17.89 8.14
N GLU A 39 4.38 -17.04 8.72
CA GLU A 39 5.42 -16.30 7.99
C GLU A 39 6.37 -17.23 7.23
N SER A 40 6.67 -18.39 7.79
CA SER A 40 7.74 -19.29 7.33
C SER A 40 7.46 -19.91 5.97
N ASN A 41 6.22 -19.79 5.49
CA ASN A 41 5.79 -20.28 4.19
C ASN A 41 5.92 -19.23 3.07
N TYR A 42 6.23 -17.97 3.40
CA TYR A 42 6.11 -16.84 2.48
C TYR A 42 7.33 -15.92 2.50
N ASP A 43 7.59 -15.33 1.33
CA ASP A 43 8.69 -14.42 1.08
C ASP A 43 8.26 -12.95 1.12
N GLY A 44 6.95 -12.66 1.11
CA GLY A 44 6.38 -11.33 1.26
C GLY A 44 4.86 -11.35 1.49
N VAL A 45 4.30 -10.23 1.92
CA VAL A 45 2.87 -10.11 2.31
C VAL A 45 2.21 -8.89 1.69
N VAL A 46 0.96 -9.07 1.27
CA VAL A 46 0.02 -8.01 0.91
C VAL A 46 -1.13 -8.00 1.91
N LEU A 47 -1.33 -6.87 2.59
CA LEU A 47 -2.54 -6.56 3.32
C LEU A 47 -3.47 -5.80 2.36
N PRO A 48 -4.57 -6.42 1.89
CA PRO A 48 -5.38 -5.86 0.81
C PRO A 48 -6.31 -4.74 1.29
N GLY A 49 -6.86 -4.01 0.33
CA GLY A 49 -7.93 -3.03 0.58
C GLY A 49 -9.29 -3.66 0.89
N GLY A 50 -10.22 -2.80 1.30
CA GLY A 50 -11.60 -3.17 1.62
C GLY A 50 -12.09 -2.48 2.89
N PHE A 51 -12.93 -3.18 3.65
CA PHE A 51 -13.50 -2.70 4.92
C PHE A 51 -13.36 -3.82 5.94
N SER A 52 -12.12 -4.15 6.35
CA SER A 52 -11.90 -5.28 7.25
C SER A 52 -12.72 -5.12 8.53
N PHE A 53 -13.44 -6.18 8.91
CA PHE A 53 -14.42 -6.17 10.00
C PHE A 53 -15.47 -5.04 9.89
N GLY A 54 -15.78 -4.58 8.68
CA GLY A 54 -16.75 -3.53 8.40
C GLY A 54 -16.32 -2.13 8.83
N ASP A 55 -15.05 -1.94 9.21
CA ASP A 55 -14.53 -0.70 9.82
C ASP A 55 -15.39 -0.23 11.04
N TYR A 56 -16.04 -1.16 11.74
CA TYR A 56 -17.09 -0.85 12.72
C TYR A 56 -16.66 0.02 13.90
N LEU A 57 -15.40 -0.10 14.35
CA LEU A 57 -14.85 0.73 15.42
C LEU A 57 -14.08 1.92 14.85
N ARG A 58 -13.12 1.61 13.98
CA ARG A 58 -12.28 2.51 13.20
C ARG A 58 -11.68 1.69 12.07
N ALA A 59 -11.34 2.28 10.93
CA ALA A 59 -10.82 1.48 9.84
C ALA A 59 -9.50 0.78 10.21
N GLY A 60 -9.44 -0.54 9.99
CA GLY A 60 -8.25 -1.36 10.23
C GLY A 60 -7.95 -1.76 11.69
N ILE A 61 -8.53 -1.12 12.72
CA ILE A 61 -8.15 -1.37 14.13
C ILE A 61 -8.37 -2.81 14.59
N ILE A 62 -9.49 -3.44 14.20
CA ILE A 62 -9.78 -4.82 14.61
C ILE A 62 -8.82 -5.80 13.91
N ALA A 63 -8.53 -5.56 12.63
CA ALA A 63 -7.61 -6.38 11.85
C ALA A 63 -6.14 -6.22 12.30
N ALA A 64 -5.75 -5.05 12.81
CA ALA A 64 -4.42 -4.78 13.38
C ALA A 64 -4.05 -5.69 14.55
N HIS A 65 -5.04 -6.24 15.25
CA HIS A 65 -4.85 -7.20 16.36
C HIS A 65 -5.03 -8.67 15.94
N SER A 66 -5.05 -8.97 14.64
CA SER A 66 -5.18 -10.34 14.17
C SER A 66 -3.87 -11.13 14.24
N PRO A 67 -3.91 -12.47 14.31
CA PRO A 67 -2.70 -13.31 14.30
C PRO A 67 -1.79 -13.06 13.10
N ALA A 68 -2.35 -12.72 11.93
CA ALA A 68 -1.56 -12.44 10.74
C ALA A 68 -0.60 -11.24 10.91
N ILE A 69 -0.99 -10.25 11.72
CA ILE A 69 -0.15 -9.08 11.95
C ILE A 69 1.09 -9.44 12.78
N GLU A 70 0.97 -10.38 13.73
CA GLU A 70 2.13 -10.84 14.49
C GLU A 70 3.13 -11.61 13.63
N GLU A 71 2.64 -12.44 12.73
CA GLU A 71 3.49 -13.14 11.76
C GLU A 71 4.13 -12.15 10.76
N ALA A 72 3.40 -11.11 10.32
CA ALA A 72 3.95 -10.05 9.49
C ALA A 72 5.05 -9.24 10.20
N ARG A 73 4.95 -9.06 11.52
CA ARG A 73 5.98 -8.40 12.34
C ARG A 73 7.29 -9.19 12.35
N ILE A 74 7.19 -10.52 12.42
CA ILE A 74 8.35 -11.41 12.30
C ILE A 74 8.99 -11.24 10.91
N MET A 75 8.17 -11.25 9.85
CA MET A 75 8.66 -11.04 8.49
C MET A 75 9.41 -9.72 8.31
N LEU A 76 8.86 -8.62 8.83
CA LEU A 76 9.47 -7.31 8.74
C LEU A 76 10.81 -7.24 9.47
N LYS A 77 10.91 -7.84 10.66
CA LYS A 77 12.17 -7.92 11.42
C LYS A 77 13.24 -8.70 10.69
N ASP A 78 12.84 -9.73 9.94
CA ASP A 78 13.78 -10.46 9.10
C ASP A 78 14.17 -9.64 7.86
N GLY A 79 13.42 -8.59 7.52
CA GLY A 79 13.64 -7.71 6.35
C GLY A 79 12.83 -8.13 5.11
N ARG A 80 11.83 -9.02 5.25
CA ARG A 80 10.94 -9.41 4.14
C ARG A 80 9.90 -8.31 3.91
N PRO A 81 9.42 -8.13 2.66
CA PRO A 81 8.56 -7.02 2.33
C PRO A 81 7.09 -7.24 2.73
N VAL A 82 6.46 -6.17 3.24
CA VAL A 82 5.02 -6.10 3.54
C VAL A 82 4.45 -4.82 2.95
N ILE A 83 3.34 -4.93 2.21
CA ILE A 83 2.59 -3.76 1.71
C ILE A 83 1.17 -3.76 2.24
N GLY A 84 0.70 -2.58 2.63
CA GLY A 84 -0.69 -2.32 2.98
C GLY A 84 -1.34 -1.40 1.95
N ILE A 85 -2.43 -1.86 1.33
CA ILE A 85 -3.16 -1.15 0.29
C ILE A 85 -4.50 -0.67 0.84
N CYS A 86 -4.79 0.63 0.77
CA CYS A 86 -5.99 1.27 1.30
C CYS A 86 -6.26 0.86 2.76
N ASN A 87 -7.16 -0.09 3.00
CA ASN A 87 -7.43 -0.63 4.34
C ASN A 87 -6.23 -1.35 4.94
N GLY A 88 -5.39 -1.97 4.11
CA GLY A 88 -4.09 -2.47 4.53
C GLY A 88 -3.19 -1.38 5.11
N PHE A 89 -3.17 -0.17 4.54
CA PHE A 89 -2.37 0.93 5.09
C PHE A 89 -2.90 1.37 6.46
N GLN A 90 -4.22 1.48 6.61
CA GLN A 90 -4.84 1.77 7.91
C GLN A 90 -4.45 0.70 8.95
N ILE A 91 -4.50 -0.58 8.58
CA ILE A 91 -4.05 -1.67 9.44
C ILE A 91 -2.57 -1.50 9.83
N LEU A 92 -1.69 -1.15 8.90
CA LEU A 92 -0.27 -0.95 9.18
C LEU A 92 -0.01 0.18 10.18
N THR A 93 -0.75 1.29 10.11
CA THR A 93 -0.63 2.38 11.09
C THR A 93 -1.20 2.00 12.46
N GLU A 94 -2.34 1.31 12.50
CA GLU A 94 -2.96 0.84 13.75
C GLU A 94 -2.10 -0.25 14.44
N ALA A 95 -1.37 -1.03 13.65
CA ALA A 95 -0.42 -2.03 14.14
C ALA A 95 0.97 -1.45 14.48
N GLU A 96 1.14 -0.13 14.34
CA GLU A 96 2.39 0.61 14.58
C GLU A 96 3.58 0.12 13.73
N PHE A 97 3.30 -0.46 12.56
CA PHE A 97 4.34 -0.75 11.55
C PHE A 97 4.77 0.51 10.81
N LEU A 98 3.88 1.48 10.73
CA LEU A 98 4.10 2.77 10.09
C LEU A 98 3.67 3.90 11.04
N PRO A 99 4.42 5.02 11.08
CA PRO A 99 4.05 6.17 11.90
C PRO A 99 2.84 6.92 11.33
N GLY A 100 2.20 7.73 12.18
CA GLY A 100 1.07 8.57 11.80
C GLY A 100 -0.27 7.83 11.84
N ALA A 101 -1.30 8.46 11.30
CA ALA A 101 -2.67 7.94 11.29
C ALA A 101 -3.41 8.32 10.00
N LEU A 102 -4.44 7.55 9.68
CA LEU A 102 -5.36 7.82 8.59
C LEU A 102 -6.70 8.28 9.19
N LEU A 103 -7.12 9.48 8.81
CA LEU A 103 -8.32 10.13 9.29
C LEU A 103 -9.40 10.15 8.20
N GLN A 104 -10.62 10.51 8.59
CA GLN A 104 -11.66 10.87 7.64
C GLN A 104 -11.16 11.94 6.65
N ASN A 105 -11.53 11.73 5.38
CA ASN A 105 -11.26 12.69 4.31
C ASN A 105 -11.81 14.07 4.72
N GLU A 106 -11.12 15.15 4.35
CA GLU A 106 -11.57 16.52 4.66
C GLU A 106 -12.96 16.84 4.07
N SER A 107 -13.31 16.21 2.95
CA SER A 107 -14.63 16.34 2.31
C SER A 107 -15.77 15.65 3.09
N LEU A 108 -15.45 14.82 4.10
CA LEU A 108 -16.37 13.94 4.82
C LEU A 108 -17.15 12.98 3.89
N LYS A 109 -16.62 12.72 2.70
CA LYS A 109 -17.22 11.85 1.69
C LYS A 109 -16.25 10.78 1.23
N PHE A 110 -16.82 9.65 0.82
CA PHE A 110 -16.09 8.63 0.09
C PHE A 110 -15.63 9.18 -1.27
N VAL A 111 -14.36 8.96 -1.62
CA VAL A 111 -13.79 9.39 -2.89
C VAL A 111 -13.40 8.16 -3.71
N CYS A 112 -13.95 8.06 -4.91
CA CYS A 112 -13.65 7.02 -5.89
C CYS A 112 -13.30 7.69 -7.22
N LYS A 113 -12.02 7.78 -7.56
CA LYS A 113 -11.54 8.40 -8.80
C LYS A 113 -10.13 7.96 -9.14
N TRP A 114 -9.70 8.21 -10.37
CA TRP A 114 -8.29 8.13 -10.77
C TRP A 114 -7.54 9.37 -10.31
N ILE A 115 -6.33 9.18 -9.80
CA ILE A 115 -5.43 10.24 -9.34
C ILE A 115 -4.02 10.01 -9.86
N ASN A 116 -3.20 11.06 -9.78
CA ASN A 116 -1.79 10.98 -10.09
C ASN A 116 -0.94 11.03 -8.81
N LEU A 117 0.07 10.16 -8.76
CA LEU A 117 1.05 10.12 -7.69
C LEU A 117 2.44 10.39 -8.26
N ARG A 118 3.19 11.26 -7.61
CA ARG A 118 4.62 11.42 -7.86
C ARG A 118 5.41 10.51 -6.93
N VAL A 119 6.37 9.78 -7.50
CA VAL A 119 7.31 8.95 -6.74
C VAL A 119 8.32 9.86 -6.04
N GLU A 120 8.33 9.85 -4.72
CA GLU A 120 9.31 10.61 -3.91
C GLU A 120 10.51 9.73 -3.51
N ASN A 121 10.25 8.45 -3.21
CA ASN A 121 11.29 7.51 -2.80
C ASN A 121 11.22 6.22 -3.64
N ASN A 122 12.30 5.92 -4.35
CA ASN A 122 12.45 4.71 -5.17
C ASN A 122 13.35 3.62 -4.56
N GLN A 123 13.71 3.74 -3.29
CA GLN A 123 14.58 2.80 -2.57
C GLN A 123 13.80 1.74 -1.79
N THR A 124 12.47 1.81 -1.77
CA THR A 124 11.63 0.84 -1.05
C THR A 124 11.58 -0.52 -1.76
N ALA A 125 11.14 -1.54 -1.02
CA ALA A 125 10.80 -2.83 -1.60
C ALA A 125 9.71 -2.75 -2.70
N PHE A 126 8.97 -1.65 -2.80
CA PHE A 126 7.80 -1.50 -3.66
C PHE A 126 7.96 -0.41 -4.74
N THR A 127 9.09 0.28 -4.80
CA THR A 127 9.31 1.38 -5.76
C THR A 127 10.63 1.30 -6.56
N ASN A 128 11.41 0.22 -6.41
CA ASN A 128 12.71 0.05 -7.06
C ASN A 128 12.66 -0.14 -8.60
N LYS A 129 11.47 -0.31 -9.21
CA LYS A 129 11.26 -0.28 -10.67
C LYS A 129 10.83 1.09 -11.20
N MET A 130 10.84 2.12 -10.36
CA MET A 130 10.45 3.49 -10.71
C MET A 130 11.61 4.47 -10.46
N LYS A 131 11.51 5.66 -11.06
CA LYS A 131 12.45 6.76 -10.82
C LYS A 131 11.79 7.82 -9.93
N ILE A 132 12.59 8.50 -9.12
CA ILE A 132 12.13 9.68 -8.38
C ILE A 132 11.61 10.70 -9.39
N GLY A 133 10.44 11.27 -9.12
CA GLY A 133 9.74 12.21 -9.99
C GLY A 133 8.85 11.55 -11.05
N ASP A 134 8.87 10.22 -11.22
CA ASP A 134 7.89 9.55 -12.09
C ASP A 134 6.48 9.86 -11.58
N VAL A 135 5.57 10.18 -12.51
CA VAL A 135 4.15 10.36 -12.22
C VAL A 135 3.38 9.12 -12.68
N ILE A 136 2.71 8.46 -11.75
CA ILE A 136 1.90 7.27 -11.99
C ILE A 136 0.41 7.59 -11.82
N ASP A 137 -0.44 6.77 -12.44
CA ASP A 137 -1.89 6.96 -12.51
C ASP A 137 -2.52 5.73 -11.87
N ILE A 138 -3.18 5.91 -10.72
CA ILE A 138 -3.70 4.81 -9.90
C ILE A 138 -5.05 5.26 -9.29
N PRO A 139 -6.07 4.40 -9.23
CA PRO A 139 -7.35 4.76 -8.63
C PRO A 139 -7.29 4.73 -7.11
N ILE A 140 -8.13 5.56 -6.49
CA ILE A 140 -8.42 5.55 -5.06
C ILE A 140 -9.89 5.19 -4.83
N ALA A 141 -10.19 4.60 -3.67
CA ALA A 141 -11.55 4.26 -3.24
C ALA A 141 -11.64 4.23 -1.71
N HIS A 142 -11.75 5.40 -1.05
CA HIS A 142 -11.72 5.46 0.42
C HIS A 142 -12.52 6.64 1.00
N GLY A 143 -13.00 6.46 2.25
CA GLY A 143 -13.58 7.51 3.10
C GLY A 143 -12.65 8.02 4.21
N GLU A 144 -11.65 7.21 4.58
CA GLU A 144 -10.73 7.46 5.69
C GLU A 144 -9.27 7.35 5.21
N GLY A 145 -8.88 8.17 4.24
CA GLY A 145 -7.53 8.10 3.63
C GLY A 145 -6.64 9.30 3.90
N ARG A 146 -7.06 10.21 4.78
CA ARG A 146 -6.33 11.45 5.06
C ARG A 146 -5.17 11.16 6.00
N PHE A 147 -3.95 11.13 5.47
CA PHE A 147 -2.77 10.92 6.27
C PHE A 147 -2.44 12.14 7.13
N TYR A 148 -2.10 11.89 8.39
CA TYR A 148 -1.68 12.90 9.36
C TYR A 148 -0.56 12.37 10.26
N THR A 149 0.39 13.23 10.60
CA THR A 149 1.44 12.97 11.58
C THR A 149 1.90 14.29 12.21
N ASP A 150 2.31 14.26 13.47
CA ASP A 150 2.96 15.40 14.11
C ASP A 150 4.46 15.48 13.78
N ASN A 151 5.04 14.42 13.22
CA ASN A 151 6.48 14.25 12.98
C ASN A 151 6.85 14.33 11.49
N LEU A 152 6.21 15.21 10.71
CA LEU A 152 6.44 15.31 9.25
C LEU A 152 7.93 15.44 8.90
N LYS A 153 8.65 16.30 9.63
CA LYS A 153 10.08 16.55 9.39
C LYS A 153 10.94 15.30 9.55
N GLU A 154 10.62 14.45 10.53
CA GLU A 154 11.33 13.18 10.74
C GLU A 154 11.09 12.22 9.58
N LEU A 155 9.86 12.14 9.07
CA LEU A 155 9.55 11.32 7.88
C LEU A 155 10.33 11.81 6.66
N GLU A 156 10.49 13.12 6.48
CA GLU A 156 11.28 13.70 5.39
C GLU A 156 12.78 13.38 5.54
N GLU A 157 13.33 13.60 6.74
CA GLU A 157 14.74 13.34 7.06
C GLU A 157 15.11 11.86 6.87
N ASN A 158 14.20 10.95 7.21
CA ASN A 158 14.38 9.51 7.08
C ASN A 158 14.00 8.96 5.69
N ASN A 159 13.64 9.82 4.73
CA ASN A 159 13.21 9.43 3.39
C ASN A 159 12.04 8.41 3.43
N GLN A 160 11.06 8.64 4.31
CA GLN A 160 9.93 7.72 4.52
C GLN A 160 8.69 8.05 3.68
N ILE A 161 8.71 9.16 2.95
CA ILE A 161 7.60 9.54 2.07
C ILE A 161 7.80 8.85 0.72
N VAL A 162 6.87 7.97 0.35
CA VAL A 162 6.99 7.13 -0.85
C VAL A 162 6.29 7.78 -2.04
N PHE A 163 5.08 8.28 -1.82
CA PHE A 163 4.26 8.90 -2.84
C PHE A 163 3.61 10.18 -2.33
N ARG A 164 3.52 11.17 -3.22
CA ARG A 164 2.67 12.34 -3.02
C ARG A 164 1.62 12.45 -4.11
N TYR A 165 0.41 12.83 -3.75
CA TYR A 165 -0.62 13.25 -4.69
C TYR A 165 -0.11 14.45 -5.49
N SER A 166 -0.29 14.39 -6.80
CA SER A 166 0.25 15.40 -7.72
C SER A 166 -0.68 15.59 -8.90
N THR A 167 -0.48 16.67 -9.65
CA THR A 167 -1.07 16.80 -10.98
C THR A 167 -0.44 15.80 -11.95
N GLU A 168 -1.00 15.68 -13.15
CA GLU A 168 -0.40 14.86 -14.23
C GLU A 168 1.01 15.33 -14.61
N GLN A 169 1.34 16.60 -14.37
CA GLN A 169 2.67 17.18 -14.60
C GLN A 169 3.61 17.01 -13.39
N GLY A 170 3.15 16.38 -12.30
CA GLY A 170 3.94 16.14 -11.10
C GLY A 170 4.02 17.35 -10.16
N GLU A 171 3.12 18.32 -10.30
CA GLU A 171 3.05 19.48 -9.40
C GLU A 171 2.31 19.10 -8.11
N LEU A 172 2.81 19.57 -6.97
CA LEU A 172 2.18 19.35 -5.67
C LEU A 172 1.33 20.57 -5.33
N ASN A 173 0.01 20.43 -5.43
CA ASN A 173 -0.93 21.48 -5.06
C ASN A 173 -2.16 20.87 -4.37
N ASN A 174 -2.94 21.73 -3.73
CA ASN A 174 -4.11 21.28 -2.95
C ASN A 174 -5.20 20.63 -3.84
N ASP A 175 -5.30 21.01 -5.11
CA ASP A 175 -6.30 20.46 -6.03
C ASP A 175 -6.00 19.00 -6.40
N ALA A 176 -4.72 18.62 -6.42
CA ALA A 176 -4.29 17.24 -6.62
C ALA A 176 -4.61 16.35 -5.41
N ASN A 177 -4.75 16.93 -4.21
CA ASN A 177 -4.99 16.21 -2.97
C ASN A 177 -6.47 15.79 -2.87
N PRO A 178 -6.78 14.49 -2.98
CA PRO A 178 -8.18 14.06 -3.04
C PRO A 178 -8.86 14.06 -1.67
N ASN A 179 -8.09 14.12 -0.58
CA ASN A 179 -8.58 13.75 0.75
C ASN A 179 -8.09 14.65 1.89
N GLY A 180 -7.22 15.63 1.59
CA GLY A 180 -6.67 16.56 2.56
C GLY A 180 -5.47 16.01 3.33
N SER A 181 -4.79 14.97 2.83
CA SER A 181 -3.58 14.41 3.45
C SER A 181 -2.54 15.50 3.69
N LEU A 182 -1.90 15.49 4.85
CA LEU A 182 -0.81 16.39 5.17
C LEU A 182 0.26 16.32 4.07
N ASP A 183 0.64 17.48 3.55
CA ASP A 183 1.70 17.63 2.54
C ASP A 183 1.49 16.77 1.28
N ASN A 184 0.24 16.50 0.92
CA ASN A 184 -0.12 15.63 -0.22
C ASN A 184 0.36 14.18 -0.08
N ILE A 185 0.67 13.69 1.10
CA ILE A 185 1.19 12.32 1.27
C ILE A 185 0.12 11.28 0.87
N GLY A 186 0.47 10.44 -0.10
CA GLY A 186 -0.34 9.32 -0.61
C GLY A 186 0.18 7.95 -0.17
N GLY A 187 1.39 7.88 0.38
CA GLY A 187 1.96 6.67 0.96
C GLY A 187 3.32 6.88 1.61
N ILE A 188 3.63 6.03 2.58
CA ILE A 188 4.86 6.08 3.39
C ILE A 188 5.48 4.70 3.59
N CYS A 189 6.67 4.65 4.16
CA CYS A 189 7.36 3.41 4.54
C CYS A 189 7.94 3.46 5.96
N ASN A 190 8.39 2.30 6.45
CA ASN A 190 9.20 2.21 7.68
C ASN A 190 10.66 2.59 7.41
N LEU A 191 11.45 2.68 8.49
CA LEU A 191 12.88 3.03 8.43
C LEU A 191 13.70 2.02 7.60
N GLU A 192 13.35 0.73 7.68
CA GLU A 192 14.01 -0.34 6.93
C GLU A 192 13.56 -0.43 5.47
N GLN A 193 12.63 0.42 5.02
CA GLN A 193 12.18 0.56 3.63
C GLN A 193 11.52 -0.71 3.04
N ASN A 194 11.18 -1.70 3.87
CA ASN A 194 10.55 -2.97 3.48
C ASN A 194 9.05 -3.06 3.84
N CYS A 195 8.53 -2.12 4.63
CA CYS A 195 7.10 -1.95 4.89
C CYS A 195 6.60 -0.70 4.17
N VAL A 196 5.59 -0.82 3.31
CA VAL A 196 5.00 0.33 2.60
C VAL A 196 3.49 0.36 2.77
N GLY A 197 2.95 1.52 3.09
CA GLY A 197 1.51 1.77 3.16
C GLY A 197 1.09 2.79 2.11
N ILE A 198 0.06 2.47 1.33
CA ILE A 198 -0.48 3.35 0.30
C ILE A 198 -2.01 3.36 0.34
N MET A 199 -2.64 4.53 0.12
CA MET A 199 -4.10 4.61 -0.04
C MET A 199 -4.61 4.22 -1.44
N PRO A 200 -3.89 4.55 -2.53
CA PRO A 200 -4.27 4.14 -3.88
C PRO A 200 -4.20 2.62 -4.10
N HIS A 201 -4.98 2.11 -5.05
CA HIS A 201 -5.16 0.69 -5.35
C HIS A 201 -4.34 0.25 -6.59
N PRO A 202 -3.05 -0.12 -6.44
CA PRO A 202 -2.22 -0.53 -7.57
C PRO A 202 -2.71 -1.81 -8.26
N GLU A 203 -3.37 -2.70 -7.52
CA GLU A 203 -4.00 -3.91 -8.06
C GLU A 203 -5.09 -3.57 -9.09
N ARG A 204 -5.72 -2.40 -8.98
CA ARG A 204 -6.72 -1.89 -9.94
C ARG A 204 -6.12 -1.05 -11.07
N ALA A 205 -4.79 -0.91 -11.12
CA ALA A 205 -4.05 -0.18 -12.14
C ALA A 205 -2.91 -1.01 -12.76
N SER A 206 -2.99 -2.35 -12.63
CA SER A 206 -1.93 -3.26 -13.10
C SER A 206 -2.13 -3.78 -14.52
N GLU A 207 -3.27 -3.51 -15.15
CA GLU A 207 -3.56 -3.89 -16.53
C GLU A 207 -4.07 -2.70 -17.35
N ALA A 208 -3.52 -2.53 -18.55
CA ALA A 208 -3.88 -1.41 -19.42
C ALA A 208 -5.37 -1.40 -19.83
N ILE A 209 -6.03 -2.56 -19.86
CA ILE A 209 -7.44 -2.66 -20.27
C ILE A 209 -8.41 -2.03 -19.27
N ILE A 210 -8.05 -1.98 -17.98
CA ILE A 210 -8.88 -1.39 -16.92
C ILE A 210 -8.49 0.07 -16.59
N SER A 211 -7.37 0.55 -17.13
CA SER A 211 -6.89 1.92 -16.95
C SER A 211 -7.47 2.87 -18.00
N PRO A 212 -8.03 4.03 -17.62
CA PRO A 212 -8.54 5.05 -18.55
C PRO A 212 -7.47 5.53 -19.54
N LYS A 213 -6.20 5.60 -19.08
CA LYS A 213 -5.06 6.05 -19.89
C LYS A 213 -4.33 4.89 -20.59
N LYS A 214 -4.87 3.66 -20.51
CA LYS A 214 -4.25 2.44 -21.06
C LYS A 214 -2.83 2.18 -20.54
N THR A 215 -2.62 2.48 -19.26
CA THR A 215 -1.35 2.26 -18.54
C THR A 215 -1.44 1.06 -17.60
N ASP A 216 -0.30 0.50 -17.22
CA ASP A 216 -0.16 -0.59 -16.24
C ASP A 216 0.66 -0.12 -15.01
N HIS A 217 0.58 1.17 -14.67
CA HIS A 217 1.46 1.78 -13.68
C HIS A 217 1.45 1.09 -12.31
N GLY A 218 0.29 0.57 -11.87
CA GLY A 218 0.18 -0.17 -10.62
C GLY A 218 1.00 -1.47 -10.59
N ARG A 219 1.24 -2.08 -11.76
CA ARG A 219 2.03 -3.32 -11.88
C ARG A 219 3.46 -3.12 -11.39
N LYS A 220 4.03 -1.92 -11.62
CA LYS A 220 5.41 -1.58 -11.22
C LYS A 220 5.66 -1.76 -9.72
N ILE A 221 4.62 -1.62 -8.88
CA ILE A 221 4.71 -1.83 -7.43
C ILE A 221 4.95 -3.31 -7.11
N PHE A 222 4.21 -4.22 -7.76
CA PHE A 222 4.37 -5.65 -7.58
C PHE A 222 5.65 -6.18 -8.24
N ASP A 223 6.02 -5.65 -9.41
CA ASP A 223 7.31 -5.97 -10.04
C ASP A 223 8.50 -5.54 -9.16
N SER A 224 8.38 -4.42 -8.44
CA SER A 224 9.38 -3.97 -7.46
C SER A 224 9.50 -4.94 -6.28
N MET A 225 8.37 -5.43 -5.76
CA MET A 225 8.34 -6.42 -4.68
C MET A 225 9.06 -7.70 -5.11
N VAL A 226 8.76 -8.22 -6.31
CA VAL A 226 9.41 -9.42 -6.86
C VAL A 226 10.92 -9.21 -7.01
N GLU A 227 11.35 -8.07 -7.54
CA GLU A 227 12.78 -7.75 -7.66
C GLU A 227 13.47 -7.69 -6.30
N PHE A 228 12.84 -7.06 -5.31
CA PHE A 228 13.37 -6.96 -3.95
C PHE A 228 13.58 -8.35 -3.32
N ILE A 229 12.58 -9.22 -3.43
CA ILE A 229 12.67 -10.59 -2.91
C ILE A 229 13.75 -11.39 -3.64
N LYS A 230 13.87 -11.26 -4.97
CA LYS A 230 14.91 -11.96 -5.75
C LYS A 230 16.32 -11.63 -5.25
N ARG A 231 16.62 -10.35 -5.05
CA ARG A 231 17.93 -9.88 -4.56
C ARG A 231 18.27 -10.37 -3.15
N ARG A 232 17.26 -10.67 -2.36
CA ARG A 232 17.40 -11.13 -0.98
C ARG A 232 17.69 -12.63 -0.89
N ILE A 233 17.14 -13.42 -1.81
CA ILE A 233 17.26 -14.89 -1.82
C ILE A 233 18.44 -15.35 -2.68
N SER A 234 18.93 -14.51 -3.59
CA SER A 234 20.16 -14.74 -4.38
C SER A 234 21.42 -14.59 -3.56
#